data_AF-A0A521ET68-F1
#
_entry.id   AF-A0A521ET68-F1
#
_cell.length_a   1.000
_cell.length_b   1.000
_cell.length_c   1.000
_cell.angle_alpha   90.00
_cell.angle_beta   90.00
_cell.angle_gamma   90.00
#
_symmetry.space_group_name_H-M   'P 1'
#
loop_
_entity.id
_entity.type
_entity.pdbx_description
1 polymer ?
#
loop_
_entity_poly.entity_id
_entity_poly.type
_entity_poly.pdbx_seq_one_letter_code
_entity_poly.pdbx_strand_id
1 'polypeptide(L)'
;MKNLDTSLMHPRDQITLIIDKIYRSGLTTTSGGNVSIIDENGDIWVTPSAIDKGSLRASDIVQVKKDGSIEGRHKPSSEYPFHKAIYDCRPDIKAIIHAHPPALVSFSTVRQIPNTNIIPQAKKVCGGIGYAPYELPGSEELGSRIADEFIKGFNAVIMENHGTVVGGTDLGAAFQRFETLEFCGRTIIYGNTIGTPNYLKDAEIEEFERQIPRLLPELDQVEHPSDERAIRQEIKKIVHRACNQGLMISSYGTVSVRWREDDFLITPTEVSRWDIQNEDIVQIKDGKREPGKIPSRATWLHQEIYRRNPGINSIIHSQTPYLMAYGVSHEKLDVRTIPESWIFLQDLPNVPFGSHFTGEEEILNTLSENTPAVIINNDSVLVTGDKLLGTFDRLEVAEFSAKSLVMGASLGKLVPINEEQVKALREKFLA
;
A
#
# COMPACT_ATOMS: atom_id res chain seq x y z
N MET A 1 -6.13 -7.62 -14.20
CA MET A 1 -4.82 -7.18 -14.71
C MET A 1 -3.92 -8.40 -14.86
N LYS A 2 -2.94 -8.36 -15.76
CA LYS A 2 -1.84 -9.33 -15.73
C LYS A 2 -1.01 -9.08 -14.45
N ASN A 3 -0.47 -10.13 -13.84
CA ASN A 3 0.46 -9.98 -12.71
C ASN A 3 1.84 -9.59 -13.24
N LEU A 4 2.58 -8.80 -12.48
CA LEU A 4 3.97 -8.50 -12.78
C LEU A 4 4.84 -9.71 -12.40
N ASP A 5 5.62 -10.20 -13.35
CA ASP A 5 6.70 -11.17 -13.12
C ASP A 5 8.00 -10.50 -13.58
N THR A 6 8.80 -10.01 -12.64
CA THR A 6 10.02 -9.27 -12.96
C THR A 6 11.12 -10.16 -13.55
N SER A 7 11.00 -11.48 -13.42
CA SER A 7 12.02 -12.45 -13.81
C SER A 7 11.86 -12.98 -15.24
N LEU A 8 10.63 -13.20 -15.70
CA LEU A 8 10.35 -13.81 -17.00
C LEU A 8 9.62 -12.89 -17.98
N MET A 9 8.96 -11.83 -17.51
CA MET A 9 8.26 -10.90 -18.38
C MET A 9 9.25 -9.98 -19.09
N HIS A 10 9.06 -9.76 -20.40
CA HIS A 10 9.90 -8.84 -21.16
C HIS A 10 9.80 -7.40 -20.60
N PRO A 11 10.91 -6.62 -20.51
CA PRO A 11 10.92 -5.27 -19.94
C PRO A 11 9.81 -4.34 -20.44
N ARG A 12 9.58 -4.26 -21.76
CA ARG A 12 8.47 -3.47 -22.35
C ARG A 12 7.07 -3.80 -21.80
N ASP A 13 6.80 -5.07 -21.51
CA ASP A 13 5.52 -5.52 -20.98
C ASP A 13 5.40 -5.17 -19.48
N GLN A 14 6.51 -5.31 -18.74
CA GLN A 14 6.60 -4.86 -17.34
C GLN A 14 6.35 -3.35 -17.21
N ILE A 15 7.03 -2.55 -18.05
CA ILE A 15 6.90 -1.09 -18.07
C ILE A 15 5.47 -0.66 -18.39
N THR A 16 4.85 -1.29 -19.40
CA THR A 16 3.47 -0.97 -19.82
C THR A 16 2.47 -1.33 -18.71
N LEU A 17 2.68 -2.43 -18.00
CA LEU A 17 1.83 -2.85 -16.87
C LEU A 17 1.91 -1.85 -15.71
N ILE A 18 3.12 -1.44 -15.32
CA ILE A 18 3.31 -0.51 -14.19
C ILE A 18 2.81 0.90 -14.52
N ILE A 19 3.05 1.41 -15.73
CA ILE A 19 2.58 2.75 -16.07
C ILE A 19 1.04 2.81 -16.18
N ASP A 20 0.38 1.74 -16.62
CA ASP A 20 -1.09 1.63 -16.58
C ASP A 20 -1.60 1.64 -15.12
N LYS A 21 -0.93 0.94 -14.19
CA LYS A 21 -1.24 1.01 -12.74
C LYS A 21 -1.09 2.45 -12.22
N ILE A 22 0.05 3.10 -12.46
CA ILE A 22 0.32 4.48 -12.01
C ILE A 22 -0.74 5.44 -12.57
N TYR A 23 -1.07 5.34 -13.86
CA TYR A 23 -2.05 6.20 -14.51
C TYR A 23 -3.47 5.99 -13.98
N ARG A 24 -3.94 4.73 -13.87
CA ARG A 24 -5.28 4.41 -13.34
C ARG A 24 -5.46 4.83 -11.89
N SER A 25 -4.39 4.83 -11.11
CA SER A 25 -4.38 5.29 -9.72
C SER A 25 -4.32 6.83 -9.59
N GLY A 26 -4.30 7.58 -10.70
CA GLY A 26 -4.24 9.04 -10.69
C GLY A 26 -2.91 9.60 -10.21
N LEU A 27 -1.83 8.82 -10.31
CA LEU A 27 -0.49 9.17 -9.81
C LEU A 27 0.40 9.79 -10.89
N THR A 28 -0.14 9.98 -12.10
CA THR A 28 0.48 10.73 -13.20
C THR A 28 -0.61 11.22 -14.15
N THR A 29 -0.23 12.00 -15.16
CA THR A 29 -1.10 12.50 -16.23
C THR A 29 -0.80 11.82 -17.57
N THR A 30 -1.57 12.16 -18.61
CA THR A 30 -1.41 11.66 -19.98
C THR A 30 0.02 11.77 -20.51
N SER A 31 0.73 12.86 -20.22
CA SER A 31 2.10 13.11 -20.69
C SER A 31 3.16 12.96 -19.60
N GLY A 32 2.76 13.00 -18.32
CA GLY A 32 3.66 12.97 -17.18
C GLY A 32 4.25 11.59 -16.88
N GLY A 33 5.39 11.58 -16.20
CA GLY A 33 6.07 10.39 -15.74
C GLY A 33 6.74 9.55 -16.83
N ASN A 34 7.69 8.73 -16.40
CA ASN A 34 8.45 7.82 -17.24
C ASN A 34 9.02 6.68 -16.39
N VAL A 35 9.20 5.54 -17.04
CA VAL A 35 9.64 4.30 -16.39
C VAL A 35 10.70 3.66 -17.28
N SER A 36 11.75 3.12 -16.66
CA SER A 36 12.79 2.39 -17.36
C SER A 36 13.22 1.11 -16.65
N ILE A 37 13.80 0.19 -17.42
CA ILE A 37 14.53 -0.99 -16.97
C ILE A 37 15.84 -1.05 -17.75
N ILE A 38 16.96 -1.39 -17.09
CA ILE A 38 18.24 -1.68 -17.73
C ILE A 38 18.48 -3.19 -17.77
N ASP A 39 18.85 -3.71 -18.93
CA ASP A 39 19.24 -5.10 -19.13
C ASP A 39 20.71 -5.33 -18.73
N GLU A 40 21.09 -6.60 -18.50
CA GLU A 40 22.47 -6.98 -18.16
C GLU A 40 23.49 -6.64 -19.25
N ASN A 41 23.05 -6.54 -20.51
CA ASN A 41 23.92 -6.12 -21.62
C ASN A 41 24.14 -4.59 -21.67
N GLY A 42 23.45 -3.82 -20.81
CA GLY A 42 23.51 -2.36 -20.72
C GLY A 42 22.51 -1.62 -21.60
N ASP A 43 21.60 -2.32 -22.29
CA ASP A 43 20.50 -1.68 -23.01
C ASP A 43 19.43 -1.19 -22.03
N ILE A 44 18.85 -0.03 -22.28
CA ILE A 44 17.81 0.57 -21.43
C ILE A 44 16.49 0.61 -22.19
N TRP A 45 15.48 -0.04 -21.64
CA TRP A 45 14.09 0.09 -22.07
C TRP A 45 13.45 1.26 -21.33
N VAL A 46 12.83 2.18 -22.04
CA VAL A 46 12.23 3.39 -21.45
C VAL A 46 10.93 3.78 -22.15
N THR A 47 10.00 4.32 -21.38
CA THR A 47 8.78 4.92 -21.94
C THR A 47 9.12 6.05 -22.94
N PRO A 48 8.36 6.19 -24.03
CA PRO A 48 8.59 7.23 -25.03
C PRO A 48 8.15 8.62 -24.57
N SER A 49 8.73 9.64 -25.19
CA SER A 49 8.29 11.03 -25.03
C SER A 49 6.96 11.31 -25.74
N ALA A 50 6.14 12.18 -25.15
CA ALA A 50 4.89 12.73 -25.73
C ALA A 50 3.83 11.71 -26.18
N ILE A 51 3.87 10.47 -25.67
CA ILE A 51 2.81 9.47 -25.88
C ILE A 51 1.89 9.41 -24.65
N ASP A 52 0.59 9.31 -24.93
CA ASP A 52 -0.47 9.12 -23.94
C ASP A 52 -0.26 7.86 -23.12
N LYS A 53 -0.01 8.03 -21.81
CA LYS A 53 0.17 6.92 -20.86
C LYS A 53 -1.07 6.03 -20.72
N GLY A 54 -2.28 6.56 -20.95
CA GLY A 54 -3.52 5.79 -20.88
C GLY A 54 -3.74 4.82 -22.03
N SER A 55 -3.03 5.00 -23.15
CA SER A 55 -3.11 4.14 -24.34
C SER A 55 -1.77 3.54 -24.77
N LEU A 56 -0.72 3.71 -23.95
CA LEU A 56 0.63 3.21 -24.20
C LEU A 56 0.63 1.68 -24.34
N ARG A 57 1.29 1.18 -25.39
CA ARG A 57 1.42 -0.26 -25.64
C ARG A 57 2.87 -0.69 -25.50
N ALA A 58 3.06 -1.99 -25.29
CA ALA A 58 4.38 -2.63 -25.28
C ALA A 58 5.23 -2.30 -26.52
N SER A 59 4.60 -2.13 -27.71
CA SER A 59 5.28 -1.76 -28.96
C SER A 59 5.74 -0.31 -29.03
N ASP A 60 5.30 0.55 -28.11
CA ASP A 60 5.69 1.96 -28.02
C ASP A 60 6.90 2.18 -27.11
N ILE A 61 7.29 1.18 -26.32
CA ILE A 61 8.48 1.25 -25.47
C ILE A 61 9.72 1.31 -26.35
N VAL A 62 10.62 2.23 -26.02
CA VAL A 62 11.85 2.51 -26.75
C VAL A 62 13.00 1.78 -26.06
N GLN A 63 13.89 1.18 -26.85
CA GLN A 63 15.14 0.62 -26.37
C GLN A 63 16.28 1.55 -26.78
N VAL A 64 17.03 2.04 -25.81
CA VAL A 64 18.30 2.74 -26.04
C VAL A 64 19.41 1.74 -25.78
N LYS A 65 20.16 1.38 -26.83
CA LYS A 65 21.27 0.44 -26.71
C LYS A 65 22.42 1.04 -25.91
N LYS A 66 23.29 0.18 -25.39
CA LYS A 66 24.50 0.61 -24.67
C LYS A 66 25.39 1.58 -25.46
N ASP A 67 25.41 1.48 -26.79
CA ASP A 67 26.18 2.38 -27.67
C ASP A 67 25.47 3.72 -27.95
N GLY A 68 24.27 3.92 -27.40
CA GLY A 68 23.43 5.11 -27.58
C GLY A 68 22.50 5.06 -28.80
N SER A 69 22.56 4.00 -29.62
CA SER A 69 21.60 3.82 -30.72
C SER A 69 20.19 3.56 -30.17
N ILE A 70 19.18 4.02 -30.89
CA ILE A 70 17.77 4.00 -30.44
C ILE A 70 16.99 3.07 -31.35
N GLU A 71 16.35 2.06 -30.77
CA GLU A 71 15.41 1.16 -31.43
C GLU A 71 13.98 1.40 -30.91
N GLY A 72 13.04 1.59 -31.83
CA GLY A 72 11.64 1.85 -31.50
C GLY A 72 10.98 2.81 -32.49
N ARG A 73 9.68 3.04 -32.32
CA ARG A 73 8.90 3.94 -33.20
C ARG A 73 8.95 5.40 -32.77
N HIS A 74 9.37 5.65 -31.54
CA HIS A 74 9.28 6.94 -30.86
C HIS A 74 10.65 7.38 -30.35
N LYS A 75 10.74 8.65 -29.92
CA LYS A 75 11.90 9.14 -29.18
C LYS A 75 11.81 8.67 -27.71
N PRO A 76 12.94 8.39 -27.04
CA PRO A 76 12.95 8.13 -25.60
C PRO A 76 12.41 9.34 -24.83
N SER A 77 12.01 9.13 -23.58
CA SER A 77 11.56 10.21 -22.69
C SER A 77 12.54 11.39 -22.67
N SER A 78 12.04 12.63 -22.57
CA SER A 78 12.89 13.81 -22.38
C SER A 78 13.73 13.74 -21.11
N GLU A 79 13.25 12.99 -20.11
CA GLU A 79 13.91 12.75 -18.83
C GLU A 79 14.92 11.58 -18.85
N TYR A 80 15.13 10.94 -20.00
CA TYR A 80 16.13 9.87 -20.15
C TYR A 80 17.53 10.21 -19.60
N PRO A 81 18.04 11.46 -19.70
CA PRO A 81 19.34 11.81 -19.13
C PRO A 81 19.50 11.42 -17.66
N PHE A 82 18.50 11.68 -16.79
CA PHE A 82 18.62 11.30 -15.38
C PHE A 82 18.51 9.79 -15.18
N HIS A 83 17.73 9.07 -16.00
CA HIS A 83 17.66 7.61 -15.91
C HIS A 83 19.03 7.00 -16.16
N LYS A 84 19.70 7.44 -17.23
CA LYS A 84 21.05 7.02 -17.56
C LYS A 84 22.04 7.39 -16.44
N ALA A 85 21.99 8.63 -15.94
CA ALA A 85 22.89 9.08 -14.87
C ALA A 85 22.75 8.24 -13.59
N ILE A 86 21.53 7.85 -13.21
CA ILE A 86 21.29 6.97 -12.07
C ILE A 86 21.86 5.57 -12.32
N TYR A 87 21.61 4.96 -13.50
CA TYR A 87 22.15 3.64 -13.82
C TYR A 87 23.68 3.62 -13.85
N ASP A 88 24.31 4.69 -14.34
CA ASP A 88 25.76 4.82 -14.39
C ASP A 88 26.38 4.91 -12.97
N CYS A 89 25.73 5.60 -12.03
CA CYS A 89 26.27 5.78 -10.67
C CYS A 89 25.85 4.70 -9.67
N ARG A 90 24.75 3.97 -9.94
CA ARG A 90 24.17 2.94 -9.06
C ARG A 90 23.83 1.65 -9.83
N PRO A 91 24.83 0.78 -10.10
CA PRO A 91 24.64 -0.46 -10.87
C PRO A 91 23.69 -1.50 -10.23
N ASP A 92 23.41 -1.35 -8.93
CA ASP A 92 22.44 -2.16 -8.17
C ASP A 92 20.98 -1.79 -8.49
N ILE A 93 20.72 -0.60 -9.03
CA ILE A 93 19.40 -0.18 -9.50
C ILE A 93 19.20 -0.72 -10.91
N LYS A 94 18.14 -1.51 -11.11
CA LYS A 94 17.77 -2.08 -12.41
C LYS A 94 16.49 -1.50 -13.00
N ALA A 95 15.67 -0.83 -12.20
CA ALA A 95 14.47 -0.16 -12.67
C ALA A 95 14.28 1.20 -12.02
N ILE A 96 13.74 2.16 -12.77
CA ILE A 96 13.48 3.52 -12.31
C ILE A 96 12.06 3.90 -12.67
N ILE A 97 11.35 4.49 -11.71
CA ILE A 97 10.03 5.09 -11.89
C ILE A 97 10.14 6.58 -11.54
N HIS A 98 9.76 7.43 -12.47
CA HIS A 98 9.50 8.84 -12.21
C HIS A 98 8.05 9.16 -12.56
N ALA A 99 7.38 9.91 -11.70
CA ALA A 99 6.02 10.37 -11.91
C ALA A 99 5.72 11.59 -11.05
N HIS A 100 4.49 12.08 -11.16
CA HIS A 100 4.00 13.28 -10.50
C HIS A 100 2.84 12.97 -9.53
N PRO A 101 3.03 12.09 -8.54
CA PRO A 101 1.94 11.71 -7.66
C PRO A 101 1.58 12.90 -6.73
N PRO A 102 0.29 13.23 -6.54
CA PRO A 102 -0.12 14.52 -5.97
C PRO A 102 0.42 14.82 -4.57
N ALA A 103 0.52 13.83 -3.68
CA ALA A 103 1.05 14.10 -2.35
C ALA A 103 2.55 14.43 -2.41
N LEU A 104 3.36 13.64 -3.14
CA LEU A 104 4.79 13.92 -3.24
C LEU A 104 5.10 15.22 -3.99
N VAL A 105 4.30 15.57 -4.99
CA VAL A 105 4.38 16.91 -5.62
C VAL A 105 4.11 17.99 -4.58
N SER A 106 3.11 17.81 -3.71
CA SER A 106 2.80 18.77 -2.64
C SER A 106 3.98 18.94 -1.66
N PHE A 107 4.66 17.86 -1.30
CA PHE A 107 5.90 17.94 -0.49
C PHE A 107 7.03 18.65 -1.25
N SER A 108 7.18 18.39 -2.55
CA SER A 108 8.22 19.00 -3.38
C SER A 108 8.07 20.52 -3.54
N THR A 109 6.84 21.04 -3.57
CA THR A 109 6.59 22.47 -3.77
C THR A 109 6.82 23.29 -2.50
N VAL A 110 6.71 22.66 -1.33
CA VAL A 110 6.99 23.27 -0.02
C VAL A 110 8.38 22.91 0.51
N ARG A 111 9.22 22.27 -0.30
CA ARG A 111 10.60 21.87 0.03
C ARG A 111 10.72 20.99 1.27
N GLN A 112 9.82 20.00 1.38
CA GLN A 112 9.82 19.02 2.46
C GLN A 112 9.94 17.60 1.92
N ILE A 113 10.33 16.69 2.80
CA ILE A 113 10.37 15.24 2.55
C ILE A 113 9.34 14.60 3.48
N PRO A 114 8.45 13.72 3.00
CA PRO A 114 7.53 13.00 3.87
C PRO A 114 8.30 12.09 4.82
N ASN A 115 7.99 12.15 6.12
CA ASN A 115 8.62 11.30 7.12
C ASN A 115 8.02 9.89 7.09
N THR A 116 8.83 8.90 6.71
CA THR A 116 8.40 7.50 6.56
C THR A 116 8.20 6.76 7.88
N ASN A 117 8.55 7.35 9.02
CA ASN A 117 8.20 6.81 10.35
C ASN A 117 6.71 6.98 10.68
N ILE A 118 5.91 7.48 9.75
CA ILE A 118 4.46 7.63 9.90
C ILE A 118 3.73 6.28 10.00
N ILE A 119 4.21 5.25 9.30
CA ILE A 119 3.77 3.84 9.40
C ILE A 119 4.98 2.89 9.41
N PRO A 120 4.92 1.74 10.11
CA PRO A 120 6.14 1.01 10.51
C PRO A 120 6.94 0.44 9.34
N GLN A 121 6.29 -0.18 8.35
CA GLN A 121 7.01 -0.83 7.25
C GLN A 121 7.57 0.14 6.21
N ALA A 122 7.07 1.39 6.16
CA ALA A 122 7.43 2.34 5.13
C ALA A 122 8.90 2.74 5.18
N LYS A 123 9.49 2.86 6.37
CA LYS A 123 10.91 3.17 6.52
C LYS A 123 11.80 2.14 5.81
N LYS A 124 11.48 0.85 5.95
CA LYS A 124 12.21 -0.25 5.31
C LYS A 124 12.02 -0.27 3.79
N VAL A 125 10.77 -0.10 3.33
CA VAL A 125 10.42 -0.12 1.90
C VAL A 125 11.02 1.07 1.16
N CYS A 126 10.90 2.28 1.73
CA CYS A 126 11.37 3.50 1.11
C CYS A 126 12.88 3.73 1.27
N GLY A 127 13.45 3.29 2.38
CA GLY A 127 14.82 3.66 2.74
C GLY A 127 14.96 5.17 2.95
N GLY A 128 16.18 5.68 2.83
CA GLY A 128 16.42 7.12 2.87
C GLY A 128 15.88 7.81 1.60
N ILE A 129 15.31 8.99 1.79
CA ILE A 129 14.76 9.83 0.71
C ILE A 129 15.64 11.06 0.55
N GLY A 130 16.16 11.27 -0.65
CA GLY A 130 16.91 12.46 -1.03
C GLY A 130 16.01 13.60 -1.50
N TYR A 131 16.59 14.77 -1.67
CA TYR A 131 15.90 15.94 -2.22
C TYR A 131 16.80 16.65 -3.22
N ALA A 132 16.39 16.68 -4.48
CA ALA A 132 17.09 17.37 -5.55
C ALA A 132 16.53 18.80 -5.71
N PRO A 133 17.36 19.84 -5.59
CA PRO A 133 16.98 21.21 -5.94
C PRO A 133 16.52 21.32 -7.38
N TYR A 134 15.75 22.37 -7.68
CA TYR A 134 15.22 22.59 -9.02
C TYR A 134 16.34 22.77 -10.05
N GLU A 135 16.20 22.06 -11.16
CA GLU A 135 16.93 22.28 -12.42
C GLU A 135 15.94 22.09 -13.58
N LEU A 136 16.36 22.41 -14.80
CA LEU A 136 15.49 22.31 -15.99
C LEU A 136 15.11 20.84 -16.28
N PRO A 137 13.82 20.50 -16.38
CA PRO A 137 13.36 19.15 -16.77
C PRO A 137 13.98 18.66 -18.08
N GLY A 138 14.46 17.42 -18.08
CA GLY A 138 15.16 16.81 -19.21
C GLY A 138 16.59 17.32 -19.48
N SER A 139 17.17 18.15 -18.61
CA SER A 139 18.55 18.61 -18.75
C SER A 139 19.56 17.66 -18.08
N GLU A 140 20.82 17.74 -18.50
CA GLU A 140 21.93 16.99 -17.89
C GLU A 140 22.21 17.46 -16.46
N GLU A 141 22.00 18.75 -16.17
CA GLU A 141 22.14 19.32 -14.83
C GLU A 141 21.16 18.69 -13.84
N LEU A 142 19.88 18.53 -14.23
CA LEU A 142 18.90 17.81 -13.42
C LEU A 142 19.33 16.35 -13.20
N GLY A 143 19.83 15.70 -14.25
CA GLY A 143 20.40 14.35 -14.15
C GLY A 143 21.53 14.24 -13.14
N SER A 144 22.48 15.18 -13.17
CA SER A 144 23.59 15.25 -12.23
C SER A 144 23.12 15.45 -10.79
N ARG A 145 22.18 16.39 -10.54
CA ARG A 145 21.64 16.63 -9.19
C ARG A 145 20.98 15.40 -8.59
N ILE A 146 20.21 14.70 -9.41
CA ILE A 146 19.52 13.48 -8.97
C ILE A 146 20.55 12.39 -8.71
N ALA A 147 21.50 12.18 -9.61
CA ALA A 147 22.56 11.18 -9.45
C ALA A 147 23.38 11.42 -8.16
N ASP A 148 23.67 12.68 -7.81
CA ASP A 148 24.36 13.04 -6.56
C ASP A 148 23.59 12.56 -5.32
N GLU A 149 22.26 12.63 -5.32
CA GLU A 149 21.43 12.10 -4.24
C GLU A 149 21.45 10.56 -4.21
N PHE A 150 21.40 9.90 -5.37
CA PHE A 150 21.50 8.44 -5.45
C PHE A 150 22.87 7.90 -5.02
N ILE A 151 23.96 8.63 -5.26
CA ILE A 151 25.33 8.30 -4.79
C ILE A 151 25.41 8.31 -3.26
N LYS A 152 24.61 9.13 -2.57
CA LYS A 152 24.52 9.15 -1.10
C LYS A 152 23.82 7.90 -0.52
N GLY A 153 23.32 7.00 -1.38
CA GLY A 153 22.65 5.77 -0.99
C GLY A 153 21.13 5.87 -0.93
N PHE A 154 20.53 6.98 -1.39
CA PHE A 154 19.09 7.09 -1.48
C PHE A 154 18.52 6.23 -2.62
N ASN A 155 17.29 5.74 -2.45
CA ASN A 155 16.56 4.96 -3.45
C ASN A 155 15.31 5.68 -3.96
N ALA A 156 14.99 6.84 -3.36
CA ALA A 156 13.93 7.73 -3.77
C ALA A 156 14.43 9.17 -3.60
N VAL A 157 14.08 10.04 -4.54
CA VAL A 157 14.44 11.46 -4.50
C VAL A 157 13.19 12.28 -4.82
N ILE A 158 12.91 13.27 -3.98
CA ILE A 158 11.92 14.31 -4.28
C ILE A 158 12.61 15.39 -5.11
N MET A 159 11.98 15.79 -6.22
CA MET A 159 12.49 16.80 -7.13
C MET A 159 11.70 18.09 -6.91
N GLU A 160 12.38 19.16 -6.49
CA GLU A 160 11.76 20.45 -6.18
C GLU A 160 10.83 20.94 -7.29
N ASN A 161 9.58 21.29 -6.93
CA ASN A 161 8.55 21.77 -7.86
C ASN A 161 8.29 20.87 -9.09
N HIS A 162 8.55 19.57 -8.98
CA HIS A 162 8.41 18.66 -10.12
C HIS A 162 7.67 17.36 -9.75
N GLY A 163 8.29 16.47 -8.98
CA GLY A 163 7.77 15.14 -8.74
C GLY A 163 8.72 14.28 -7.94
N THR A 164 8.71 12.97 -8.19
CA THR A 164 9.64 12.04 -7.55
C THR A 164 10.28 11.11 -8.57
N VAL A 165 11.47 10.63 -8.26
CA VAL A 165 12.15 9.55 -8.96
C VAL A 165 12.56 8.48 -7.94
N VAL A 166 12.30 7.23 -8.28
CA VAL A 166 12.47 6.07 -7.40
C VAL A 166 13.21 4.98 -8.17
N GLY A 167 14.28 4.44 -7.59
CA GLY A 167 15.06 3.36 -8.18
C GLY A 167 14.95 2.06 -7.38
N GLY A 168 14.82 0.92 -8.05
CA GLY A 168 14.73 -0.41 -7.42
C GLY A 168 15.64 -1.44 -8.09
N THR A 169 15.89 -2.54 -7.38
CA THR A 169 16.62 -3.72 -7.90
C THR A 169 15.88 -4.44 -9.01
N ASP A 170 14.56 -4.23 -9.09
CA ASP A 170 13.71 -4.55 -10.22
C ASP A 170 12.50 -3.58 -10.22
N LEU A 171 11.62 -3.73 -11.21
CA LEU A 171 10.47 -2.83 -11.36
C LEU A 171 9.42 -3.01 -10.25
N GLY A 172 9.32 -4.20 -9.66
CA GLY A 172 8.42 -4.48 -8.54
C GLY A 172 8.84 -3.73 -7.28
N ALA A 173 10.13 -3.77 -6.94
CA ALA A 173 10.72 -3.03 -5.83
C ALA A 173 10.62 -1.51 -6.02
N ALA A 174 10.85 -1.03 -7.25
CA ALA A 174 10.68 0.39 -7.58
C ALA A 174 9.23 0.84 -7.39
N PHE A 175 8.25 0.07 -7.88
CA PHE A 175 6.84 0.39 -7.77
C PHE A 175 6.32 0.32 -6.33
N GLN A 176 6.70 -0.72 -5.58
CA GLN A 176 6.34 -0.86 -4.17
C GLN A 176 6.83 0.35 -3.36
N ARG A 177 8.04 0.84 -3.62
CA ARG A 177 8.59 2.04 -2.99
C ARG A 177 7.84 3.30 -3.40
N PHE A 178 7.61 3.48 -4.69
CA PHE A 178 6.87 4.62 -5.23
C PHE A 178 5.47 4.75 -4.61
N GLU A 179 4.71 3.65 -4.58
CA GLU A 179 3.36 3.62 -4.03
C GLU A 179 3.34 3.82 -2.51
N THR A 180 4.28 3.20 -1.78
CA THR A 180 4.40 3.37 -0.33
C THR A 180 4.75 4.81 0.05
N LEU A 181 5.63 5.45 -0.72
CA LEU A 181 6.03 6.83 -0.47
C LEU A 181 4.87 7.81 -0.69
N GLU A 182 4.12 7.66 -1.78
CA GLU A 182 2.89 8.44 -2.02
C GLU A 182 1.86 8.21 -0.91
N PHE A 183 1.68 6.96 -0.48
CA PHE A 183 0.80 6.63 0.64
C PHE A 183 1.19 7.40 1.92
N CYS A 184 2.47 7.38 2.32
CA CYS A 184 2.97 8.18 3.45
C CYS A 184 2.62 9.66 3.28
N GLY A 185 2.86 10.22 2.09
CA GLY A 185 2.58 11.61 1.79
C GLY A 185 1.09 11.95 1.98
N ARG A 186 0.20 11.11 1.43
CA ARG A 186 -1.26 11.28 1.57
C ARG A 186 -1.70 11.21 3.03
N THR A 187 -1.23 10.20 3.77
CA THR A 187 -1.55 10.04 5.19
C THR A 187 -1.12 11.25 6.02
N ILE A 188 0.08 11.80 5.78
CA ILE A 188 0.55 13.01 6.48
C ILE A 188 -0.30 14.22 6.13
N ILE A 189 -0.61 14.44 4.84
CA ILE A 189 -1.43 15.59 4.38
C ILE A 189 -2.83 15.52 5.00
N TYR A 190 -3.48 14.35 4.94
CA TYR A 190 -4.83 14.18 5.49
C TYR A 190 -4.81 14.25 7.02
N GLY A 191 -3.81 13.67 7.68
CA GLY A 191 -3.63 13.80 9.13
C GLY A 191 -3.49 15.25 9.57
N ASN A 192 -2.68 16.06 8.87
CA ASN A 192 -2.55 17.51 9.09
C ASN A 192 -3.85 18.29 8.84
N THR A 193 -4.79 17.75 8.07
CA THR A 193 -6.08 18.40 7.80
C THR A 193 -7.02 18.30 8.99
N ILE A 194 -6.93 17.21 9.77
CA ILE A 194 -7.85 16.93 10.88
C ILE A 194 -7.21 17.04 12.27
N GLY A 195 -5.88 17.05 12.37
CA GLY A 195 -5.15 17.10 13.63
C GLY A 195 -3.64 17.23 13.40
N THR A 196 -2.84 16.71 14.33
CA THR A 196 -1.36 16.71 14.22
C THR A 196 -0.85 15.27 14.10
N PRO A 197 -0.23 14.88 12.97
CA PRO A 197 0.34 13.55 12.82
C PRO A 197 1.44 13.24 13.85
N ASN A 198 1.34 12.07 14.47
CA ASN A 198 2.35 11.47 15.33
C ASN A 198 3.23 10.52 14.52
N TYR A 199 4.49 10.39 14.91
CA TYR A 199 5.47 9.55 14.22
C TYR A 199 6.05 8.51 15.17
N LEU A 200 6.28 7.30 14.65
CA LEU A 200 6.93 6.24 15.39
C LEU A 200 8.42 6.54 15.61
N LYS A 201 8.93 6.10 16.74
CA LYS A 201 10.37 6.05 17.01
C LYS A 201 10.97 4.84 16.32
N ASP A 202 12.27 4.91 16.06
CA ASP A 202 12.99 3.80 15.43
C ASP A 202 12.90 2.50 16.23
N ALA A 203 12.94 2.57 17.56
CA ALA A 203 12.76 1.41 18.43
C ALA A 203 11.37 0.76 18.31
N GLU A 204 10.32 1.54 18.06
CA GLU A 204 8.95 1.03 17.86
C GLU A 204 8.84 0.29 16.52
N ILE A 205 9.48 0.83 15.47
CA ILE A 205 9.55 0.19 14.15
C ILE A 205 10.37 -1.10 14.21
N GLU A 206 11.49 -1.10 14.93
CA GLU A 206 12.31 -2.31 15.15
C GLU A 206 11.54 -3.39 15.90
N GLU A 207 10.74 -3.02 16.90
CA GLU A 207 9.87 -3.97 17.60
C GLU A 207 8.82 -4.57 16.67
N PHE A 208 8.17 -3.75 15.83
CA PHE A 208 7.25 -4.25 14.80
C PHE A 208 7.93 -5.24 13.84
N GLU A 209 9.16 -4.97 13.39
CA GLU A 209 9.90 -5.88 12.51
C GLU A 209 10.28 -7.21 13.20
N ARG A 210 10.38 -7.24 14.54
CA ARG A 210 10.59 -8.48 15.31
C ARG A 210 9.37 -9.39 15.36
N GLN A 211 8.17 -8.88 15.06
CA GLN A 211 6.92 -9.66 15.09
C GLN A 211 6.74 -10.62 13.89
N ILE A 212 7.73 -10.80 13.01
CA ILE A 212 7.60 -11.73 11.87
C ILE A 212 7.50 -13.18 12.37
N PRO A 213 6.45 -13.94 12.01
CA PRO A 213 6.18 -15.28 12.55
C PRO A 213 7.04 -16.37 11.87
N ARG A 214 8.34 -16.13 11.69
CA ARG A 214 9.29 -17.12 11.11
C ARG A 214 9.34 -18.43 11.91
N LEU A 215 8.93 -18.36 13.17
CA LEU A 215 9.02 -19.44 14.15
C LEU A 215 7.76 -20.31 14.24
N LEU A 216 6.70 -20.03 13.47
CA LEU A 216 5.54 -20.92 13.46
C LEU A 216 5.95 -22.30 12.89
N PRO A 217 5.62 -23.39 13.60
CA PRO A 217 5.93 -24.75 13.15
C PRO A 217 5.26 -25.05 11.82
N GLU A 218 5.92 -25.86 10.98
CA GLU A 218 5.37 -26.26 9.67
C GLU A 218 4.46 -27.49 9.81
N LEU A 219 3.48 -27.59 8.91
CA LEU A 219 2.66 -28.79 8.74
C LEU A 219 3.49 -29.92 8.10
N ASP A 220 3.26 -31.16 8.53
CA ASP A 220 3.93 -32.32 7.93
C ASP A 220 3.41 -32.63 6.52
N GLN A 221 2.11 -32.40 6.30
CA GLN A 221 1.44 -32.57 5.02
C GLN A 221 0.38 -31.48 4.83
N VAL A 222 0.26 -30.99 3.59
CA VAL A 222 -0.72 -29.97 3.21
C VAL A 222 -1.67 -30.56 2.18
N GLU A 223 -2.96 -30.29 2.37
CA GLU A 223 -4.00 -30.63 1.42
C GLU A 223 -4.78 -29.38 1.01
N HIS A 224 -5.24 -29.37 -0.23
CA HIS A 224 -6.05 -28.29 -0.82
C HIS A 224 -7.40 -28.84 -1.29
N PRO A 225 -8.30 -29.25 -0.38
CA PRO A 225 -9.64 -29.69 -0.75
C PRO A 225 -10.43 -28.55 -1.43
N SER A 226 -11.56 -28.88 -2.05
CA SER A 226 -12.30 -27.94 -2.90
C SER A 226 -12.81 -26.69 -2.18
N ASP A 227 -13.20 -26.82 -0.92
CA ASP A 227 -13.65 -25.73 -0.04
C ASP A 227 -12.50 -24.76 0.29
N GLU A 228 -11.33 -25.30 0.63
CA GLU A 228 -10.12 -24.51 0.90
C GLU A 228 -9.67 -23.72 -0.36
N ARG A 229 -9.67 -24.38 -1.53
CA ARG A 229 -9.34 -23.73 -2.81
C ARG A 229 -10.33 -22.62 -3.17
N ALA A 230 -11.60 -22.76 -2.79
CA ALA A 230 -12.60 -21.71 -2.99
C ALA A 230 -12.26 -20.46 -2.16
N ILE A 231 -11.90 -20.64 -0.88
CA ILE A 231 -11.47 -19.53 0.00
C ILE A 231 -10.22 -18.84 -0.55
N ARG A 232 -9.22 -19.58 -1.05
CA ARG A 232 -8.03 -18.99 -1.69
C ARG A 232 -8.42 -18.05 -2.84
N GLN A 233 -9.34 -18.51 -3.69
CA GLN A 233 -9.82 -17.71 -4.82
C GLN A 233 -10.58 -16.47 -4.36
N GLU A 234 -11.37 -16.56 -3.28
CA GLU A 234 -12.07 -15.41 -2.69
C GLU A 234 -11.11 -14.38 -2.12
N ILE A 235 -10.12 -14.82 -1.33
CA ILE A 235 -9.06 -13.95 -0.77
C ILE A 235 -8.34 -13.22 -1.91
N LYS A 236 -7.85 -13.95 -2.93
CA LYS A 236 -7.17 -13.32 -4.07
C LYS A 236 -8.05 -12.27 -4.74
N LYS A 237 -9.32 -12.59 -5.00
CA LYS A 237 -10.26 -11.68 -5.66
C LYS A 237 -10.46 -10.40 -4.85
N ILE A 238 -10.61 -10.52 -3.53
CA ILE A 238 -10.82 -9.38 -2.63
C ILE A 238 -9.55 -8.54 -2.50
N VAL A 239 -8.37 -9.15 -2.38
CA VAL A 239 -7.10 -8.40 -2.34
C VAL A 239 -6.88 -7.61 -3.64
N HIS A 240 -7.07 -8.23 -4.80
CA HIS A 240 -6.98 -7.52 -6.08
C HIS A 240 -8.01 -6.40 -6.19
N ARG A 241 -9.25 -6.60 -5.73
CA ARG A 241 -10.27 -5.55 -5.71
C ARG A 241 -9.85 -4.40 -4.79
N ALA A 242 -9.31 -4.70 -3.61
CA ALA A 242 -8.81 -3.72 -2.65
C ALA A 242 -7.72 -2.84 -3.25
N CYS A 243 -6.75 -3.43 -3.96
CA CYS A 243 -5.71 -2.68 -4.67
C CYS A 243 -6.31 -1.77 -5.75
N ASN A 244 -7.20 -2.30 -6.60
CA ASN A 244 -7.84 -1.50 -7.66
C ASN A 244 -8.67 -0.32 -7.13
N GLN A 245 -9.19 -0.42 -5.91
CA GLN A 245 -9.96 0.64 -5.25
C GLN A 245 -9.11 1.55 -4.35
N GLY A 246 -7.79 1.33 -4.29
CA GLY A 246 -6.87 2.12 -3.46
C GLY A 246 -7.02 1.86 -1.96
N LEU A 247 -7.57 0.71 -1.57
CA LEU A 247 -7.71 0.30 -0.18
C LEU A 247 -6.50 -0.48 0.33
N MET A 248 -5.73 -1.09 -0.57
CA MET A 248 -4.47 -1.77 -0.26
C MET A 248 -3.37 -1.30 -1.21
N ILE A 249 -2.13 -1.36 -0.73
CA ILE A 249 -0.92 -1.03 -1.49
C ILE A 249 -0.04 -2.27 -1.63
N SER A 250 0.97 -2.21 -2.49
CA SER A 250 1.92 -3.29 -2.77
C SER A 250 2.57 -3.85 -1.50
N SER A 251 2.88 -2.99 -0.53
CA SER A 251 3.65 -3.33 0.67
C SER A 251 2.82 -3.75 1.88
N TYR A 252 1.49 -3.56 1.86
CA TYR A 252 0.65 -3.81 3.03
C TYR A 252 -0.80 -4.17 2.69
N GLY A 253 -1.37 -4.99 3.54
CA GLY A 253 -2.72 -5.54 3.45
C GLY A 253 -2.68 -6.97 3.92
N THR A 254 -3.55 -7.33 4.86
CA THR A 254 -3.73 -8.71 5.31
C THR A 254 -5.18 -9.09 5.19
N VAL A 255 -5.45 -10.23 4.56
CA VAL A 255 -6.79 -10.82 4.52
C VAL A 255 -6.69 -12.24 5.06
N SER A 256 -7.61 -12.60 5.93
CA SER A 256 -7.80 -13.99 6.32
C SER A 256 -9.26 -14.39 6.34
N VAL A 257 -9.50 -15.68 6.16
CA VAL A 257 -10.83 -16.29 6.21
C VAL A 257 -10.73 -17.60 6.97
N ARG A 258 -11.59 -17.78 7.97
CA ARG A 258 -11.74 -19.03 8.72
C ARG A 258 -12.16 -20.14 7.77
N TRP A 259 -11.56 -21.31 7.92
CA TRP A 259 -11.85 -22.48 7.11
C TRP A 259 -12.63 -23.53 7.89
N ARG A 260 -12.10 -24.06 9.00
CA ARG A 260 -12.74 -25.09 9.83
C ARG A 260 -12.33 -24.91 11.27
N GLU A 261 -13.28 -24.78 12.19
CA GLU A 261 -12.99 -24.48 13.59
C GLU A 261 -12.05 -23.28 13.69
N ASP A 262 -10.84 -23.44 14.23
CA ASP A 262 -9.85 -22.38 14.34
C ASP A 262 -8.79 -22.38 13.22
N ASP A 263 -8.90 -23.27 12.23
CA ASP A 263 -8.06 -23.27 11.02
C ASP A 263 -8.50 -22.14 10.07
N PHE A 264 -7.55 -21.52 9.37
CA PHE A 264 -7.84 -20.42 8.46
C PHE A 264 -6.80 -20.29 7.34
N LEU A 265 -7.16 -19.50 6.33
CA LEU A 265 -6.26 -19.07 5.27
C LEU A 265 -5.91 -17.60 5.45
N ILE A 266 -4.66 -17.24 5.22
CA ILE A 266 -4.17 -15.86 5.36
C ILE A 266 -3.20 -15.48 4.24
N THR A 267 -3.23 -14.21 3.85
CA THR A 267 -2.25 -13.65 2.91
C THR A 267 -0.82 -13.74 3.47
N PRO A 268 0.20 -13.95 2.63
CA PRO A 268 1.58 -14.10 3.06
C PRO A 268 2.26 -12.76 3.36
N THR A 269 3.44 -12.80 3.96
CA THR A 269 4.39 -11.69 4.01
C THR A 269 5.22 -11.63 2.71
N GLU A 270 5.76 -10.46 2.37
CA GLU A 270 6.71 -10.25 1.25
C GLU A 270 6.20 -10.50 -0.19
N VAL A 271 4.92 -10.81 -0.38
CA VAL A 271 4.27 -10.86 -1.71
C VAL A 271 3.51 -9.58 -2.00
N SER A 272 3.73 -8.95 -3.16
CA SER A 272 2.96 -7.79 -3.63
C SER A 272 1.46 -8.10 -3.66
N ARG A 273 0.65 -7.20 -3.09
CA ARG A 273 -0.82 -7.38 -3.09
C ARG A 273 -1.44 -7.27 -4.47
N TRP A 274 -0.77 -6.59 -5.40
CA TRP A 274 -1.19 -6.50 -6.79
C TRP A 274 -1.01 -7.80 -7.57
N ASP A 275 -0.11 -8.68 -7.11
CA ASP A 275 0.38 -9.82 -7.89
C ASP A 275 0.15 -11.16 -7.16
N ILE A 276 -0.60 -11.14 -6.05
CA ILE A 276 -0.87 -12.31 -5.20
C ILE A 276 -1.65 -13.40 -5.96
N GLN A 277 -1.16 -14.63 -5.88
CA GLN A 277 -1.76 -15.83 -6.48
C GLN A 277 -2.36 -16.75 -5.43
N ASN A 278 -3.14 -17.73 -5.90
CA ASN A 278 -3.75 -18.72 -5.00
C ASN A 278 -2.69 -19.55 -4.28
N GLU A 279 -1.56 -19.81 -4.94
CA GLU A 279 -0.41 -20.53 -4.37
C GLU A 279 0.35 -19.72 -3.32
N ASP A 280 0.22 -18.40 -3.28
CA ASP A 280 0.89 -17.55 -2.29
C ASP A 280 0.17 -17.56 -0.93
N ILE A 281 -1.14 -17.82 -0.93
CA ILE A 281 -1.95 -17.85 0.29
C ILE A 281 -1.45 -18.97 1.21
N VAL A 282 -1.47 -18.73 2.52
CA VAL A 282 -0.90 -19.63 3.52
C VAL A 282 -2.03 -20.26 4.32
N GLN A 283 -2.03 -21.60 4.37
CA GLN A 283 -2.87 -22.36 5.29
C GLN A 283 -2.27 -22.33 6.70
N ILE A 284 -3.10 -21.97 7.68
CA ILE A 284 -2.82 -22.10 9.11
C ILE A 284 -3.76 -23.17 9.66
N LYS A 285 -3.18 -24.22 10.22
CA LYS A 285 -3.92 -25.36 10.76
C LYS A 285 -3.28 -25.87 12.04
N ASP A 286 -4.08 -26.04 13.10
CA ASP A 286 -3.61 -26.45 14.42
C ASP A 286 -2.43 -25.59 14.94
N GLY A 287 -2.44 -24.28 14.65
CA GLY A 287 -1.35 -23.35 14.98
C GLY A 287 -0.05 -23.54 14.19
N LYS A 288 -0.05 -24.41 13.17
CA LYS A 288 1.07 -24.64 12.24
C LYS A 288 0.82 -23.97 10.90
N ARG A 289 1.89 -23.60 10.20
CA ARG A 289 1.84 -22.97 8.87
C ARG A 289 2.15 -23.95 7.75
N GLU A 290 1.69 -23.62 6.56
CA GLU A 290 2.08 -24.29 5.32
C GLU A 290 3.62 -24.25 5.12
N PRO A 291 4.27 -25.38 4.74
CA PRO A 291 5.72 -25.46 4.58
C PRO A 291 6.26 -24.49 3.53
N GLY A 292 7.42 -23.88 3.81
CA GLY A 292 8.09 -22.96 2.90
C GLY A 292 7.40 -21.60 2.70
N LYS A 293 6.22 -21.36 3.31
CA LYS A 293 5.50 -20.09 3.21
C LYS A 293 5.57 -19.29 4.50
N ILE A 294 5.65 -17.97 4.38
CA ILE A 294 5.65 -17.05 5.53
C ILE A 294 4.29 -16.34 5.59
N PRO A 295 3.44 -16.64 6.60
CA PRO A 295 2.14 -15.99 6.73
C PRO A 295 2.31 -14.55 7.24
N SER A 296 1.24 -13.76 7.16
CA SER A 296 1.24 -12.37 7.64
C SER A 296 1.70 -12.24 9.11
N ARG A 297 2.32 -11.10 9.45
CA ARG A 297 2.68 -10.74 10.84
C ARG A 297 1.48 -10.78 11.78
N ALA A 298 0.28 -10.51 11.27
CA ALA A 298 -0.97 -10.51 12.04
C ALA A 298 -1.52 -11.93 12.35
N THR A 299 -0.81 -13.01 11.97
CA THR A 299 -1.30 -14.39 12.13
C THR A 299 -1.72 -14.71 13.56
N TRP A 300 -0.93 -14.31 14.56
CA TRP A 300 -1.28 -14.55 15.97
C TRP A 300 -2.58 -13.84 16.37
N LEU A 301 -2.70 -12.54 16.03
CA LEU A 301 -3.88 -11.76 16.36
C LEU A 301 -5.14 -12.34 15.70
N HIS A 302 -5.03 -12.73 14.42
CA HIS A 302 -6.15 -13.35 13.69
C HIS A 302 -6.57 -14.68 14.31
N GLN A 303 -5.60 -15.52 14.70
CA GLN A 303 -5.87 -16.78 15.40
C GLN A 303 -6.64 -16.52 16.70
N GLU A 304 -6.21 -15.58 17.54
CA GLU A 304 -6.88 -15.29 18.80
C GLU A 304 -8.26 -14.64 18.63
N ILE A 305 -8.45 -13.78 17.63
CA ILE A 305 -9.77 -13.26 17.28
C ILE A 305 -10.70 -14.42 16.92
N TYR A 306 -10.25 -15.35 16.08
CA TYR A 306 -11.05 -16.51 15.69
C TYR A 306 -11.40 -17.41 16.89
N ARG A 307 -10.45 -17.69 17.78
CA ARG A 307 -10.70 -18.53 18.96
C ARG A 307 -11.72 -17.93 19.93
N ARG A 308 -11.66 -16.61 20.15
CA ARG A 308 -12.54 -15.92 21.10
C ARG A 308 -13.92 -15.60 20.51
N ASN A 309 -14.05 -15.55 19.18
CA ASN A 309 -15.25 -15.08 18.50
C ASN A 309 -15.72 -16.06 17.41
N PRO A 310 -16.56 -17.07 17.75
CA PRO A 310 -17.07 -18.04 16.79
C PRO A 310 -17.89 -17.45 15.64
N GLY A 311 -18.47 -16.25 15.82
CA GLY A 311 -19.23 -15.54 14.78
C GLY A 311 -18.37 -14.76 13.79
N ILE A 312 -17.06 -14.63 14.02
CA ILE A 312 -16.12 -13.98 13.10
C ILE A 312 -15.48 -15.04 12.21
N ASN A 313 -15.59 -14.85 10.90
CA ASN A 313 -15.10 -15.79 9.88
C ASN A 313 -14.21 -15.12 8.82
N SER A 314 -14.08 -13.79 8.85
CA SER A 314 -13.14 -13.06 8.02
C SER A 314 -12.62 -11.80 8.70
N ILE A 315 -11.33 -11.53 8.46
CA ILE A 315 -10.60 -10.40 9.04
C ILE A 315 -9.77 -9.74 7.94
N ILE A 316 -9.82 -8.41 7.86
CA ILE A 316 -9.02 -7.60 6.94
C ILE A 316 -8.25 -6.56 7.75
N HIS A 317 -6.92 -6.53 7.61
CA HIS A 317 -6.10 -5.36 7.93
C HIS A 317 -5.80 -4.57 6.66
N SER A 318 -5.92 -3.27 6.73
CA SER A 318 -5.58 -2.39 5.62
C SER A 318 -4.98 -1.07 6.07
N GLN A 319 -4.30 -0.41 5.15
CA GLN A 319 -3.74 0.93 5.32
C GLN A 319 -4.36 1.82 4.26
N THR A 320 -5.53 2.37 4.57
CA THR A 320 -6.26 3.25 3.65
C THR A 320 -5.95 4.71 3.99
N PRO A 321 -5.68 5.59 3.01
CA PRO A 321 -5.16 6.92 3.29
C PRO A 321 -6.00 7.78 4.25
N TYR A 322 -7.33 7.73 4.15
CA TYR A 322 -8.19 8.61 4.97
C TYR A 322 -8.43 8.05 6.38
N LEU A 323 -8.64 6.74 6.57
CA LEU A 323 -8.67 6.15 7.91
C LEU A 323 -7.33 6.30 8.61
N MET A 324 -6.22 6.15 7.88
CA MET A 324 -4.89 6.36 8.46
C MET A 324 -4.64 7.81 8.86
N ALA A 325 -5.37 8.79 8.31
CA ALA A 325 -5.33 10.15 8.84
C ALA A 325 -5.70 10.18 10.33
N TYR A 326 -6.79 9.50 10.72
CA TYR A 326 -7.23 9.34 12.11
C TYR A 326 -6.26 8.48 12.93
N GLY A 327 -5.70 7.43 12.30
CA GLY A 327 -4.70 6.57 12.94
C GLY A 327 -3.40 7.29 13.28
N VAL A 328 -2.98 8.31 12.52
CA VAL A 328 -1.73 9.04 12.78
C VAL A 328 -1.96 10.32 13.58
N SER A 329 -3.10 11.00 13.40
CA SER A 329 -3.43 12.17 14.23
C SER A 329 -3.94 11.81 15.62
N HIS A 330 -4.34 10.54 15.81
CA HIS A 330 -5.00 10.00 17.00
C HIS A 330 -6.37 10.66 17.28
N GLU A 331 -6.93 11.34 16.27
CA GLU A 331 -8.30 11.85 16.31
C GLU A 331 -9.29 10.69 16.22
N LYS A 332 -10.45 10.82 16.88
CA LYS A 332 -11.53 9.83 16.80
C LYS A 332 -12.34 10.04 15.52
N LEU A 333 -12.61 8.95 14.80
CA LEU A 333 -13.58 8.96 13.70
C LEU A 333 -15.01 8.98 14.26
N ASP A 334 -15.72 10.11 14.11
CA ASP A 334 -17.15 10.18 14.46
C ASP A 334 -18.02 9.69 13.29
N VAL A 335 -18.38 8.41 13.34
CA VAL A 335 -19.23 7.74 12.34
C VAL A 335 -20.70 8.21 12.36
N ARG A 336 -21.12 9.03 13.34
CA ARG A 336 -22.49 9.58 13.44
C ARG A 336 -22.77 10.72 12.46
N THR A 337 -21.87 10.99 11.53
CA THR A 337 -22.04 12.03 10.51
C THR A 337 -22.79 11.54 9.28
N ILE A 338 -22.84 10.22 9.06
CA ILE A 338 -23.52 9.57 7.95
C ILE A 338 -24.34 8.39 8.52
N PRO A 339 -25.68 8.37 8.38
CA PRO A 339 -26.52 7.31 8.95
C PRO A 339 -26.12 5.89 8.54
N GLU A 340 -25.83 5.67 7.26
CA GLU A 340 -25.42 4.37 6.73
C GLU A 340 -24.09 3.90 7.33
N SER A 341 -23.13 4.82 7.48
CA SER A 341 -21.85 4.54 8.12
C SER A 341 -22.01 4.13 9.58
N TRP A 342 -22.89 4.85 10.31
CA TRP A 342 -23.21 4.51 11.69
C TRP A 342 -23.86 3.12 11.80
N ILE A 343 -24.80 2.78 10.92
CA ILE A 343 -25.44 1.45 10.90
C ILE A 343 -24.41 0.34 10.68
N PHE A 344 -23.41 0.58 9.82
CA PHE A 344 -22.47 -0.46 9.40
C PHE A 344 -21.25 -0.63 10.32
N LEU A 345 -20.84 0.45 10.98
CA LEU A 345 -19.63 0.51 11.81
C LEU A 345 -19.93 0.61 13.31
N GLN A 346 -21.03 1.27 13.68
CA GLN A 346 -21.43 1.64 15.04
C GLN A 346 -20.40 2.47 15.81
N ASP A 347 -19.25 1.89 16.17
CA ASP A 347 -18.09 2.56 16.75
C ASP A 347 -16.81 2.07 16.08
N LEU A 348 -15.85 2.97 15.92
CA LEU A 348 -14.54 2.68 15.34
C LEU A 348 -13.46 3.29 16.24
N PRO A 349 -13.14 2.65 17.37
CA PRO A 349 -12.18 3.18 18.33
C PRO A 349 -10.75 3.08 17.82
N ASN A 350 -9.91 3.98 18.33
CA ASN A 350 -8.47 3.91 18.18
C ASN A 350 -7.87 3.09 19.32
N VAL A 351 -6.92 2.22 19.01
CA VAL A 351 -6.07 1.53 19.98
C VAL A 351 -4.61 1.95 19.77
N PRO A 352 -3.77 1.96 20.82
CA PRO A 352 -2.36 2.33 20.70
C PRO A 352 -1.57 1.45 19.73
N PHE A 353 -0.52 2.01 19.13
CA PHE A 353 0.47 1.21 18.40
C PHE A 353 1.06 0.12 19.32
N GLY A 354 1.32 -1.06 18.78
CA GLY A 354 1.76 -2.22 19.56
C GLY A 354 0.63 -3.10 20.12
N SER A 355 -0.62 -2.62 20.19
CA SER A 355 -1.78 -3.41 20.66
C SER A 355 -2.10 -4.66 19.83
N HIS A 356 -1.50 -4.77 18.64
CA HIS A 356 -1.63 -5.90 17.72
C HIS A 356 -0.48 -6.91 17.82
N PHE A 357 0.49 -6.65 18.69
CA PHE A 357 1.64 -7.52 18.90
C PHE A 357 1.25 -8.80 19.64
N THR A 358 2.10 -9.80 19.49
CA THR A 358 1.90 -11.10 20.14
C THR A 358 1.82 -10.96 21.65
N GLY A 359 0.73 -11.43 22.24
CA GLY A 359 0.49 -11.40 23.70
C GLY A 359 -0.34 -10.23 24.19
N GLU A 360 -0.65 -9.24 23.35
CA GLU A 360 -1.46 -8.08 23.73
C GLU A 360 -2.97 -8.35 23.57
N GLU A 361 -3.77 -7.92 24.55
CA GLU A 361 -5.20 -8.24 24.59
C GLU A 361 -6.13 -7.05 24.25
N GLU A 362 -5.60 -5.84 24.11
CA GLU A 362 -6.40 -4.61 23.94
C GLU A 362 -7.39 -4.73 22.76
N ILE A 363 -6.93 -5.18 21.60
CA ILE A 363 -7.79 -5.39 20.42
C ILE A 363 -8.81 -6.51 20.67
N LEU A 364 -8.37 -7.61 21.30
CA LEU A 364 -9.22 -8.77 21.59
C LEU A 364 -10.37 -8.40 22.55
N ASN A 365 -10.11 -7.48 23.47
CA ASN A 365 -11.09 -6.97 24.43
C ASN A 365 -11.98 -5.86 23.87
N THR A 366 -11.53 -5.18 22.82
CA THR A 366 -12.27 -4.09 22.15
C THR A 366 -13.27 -4.62 21.12
N LEU A 367 -12.89 -5.64 20.35
CA LEU A 367 -13.73 -6.21 19.31
C LEU A 367 -14.98 -6.86 19.88
N SER A 368 -16.13 -6.56 19.27
CA SER A 368 -17.42 -7.16 19.62
C SER A 368 -18.39 -7.06 18.42
N GLU A 369 -19.59 -7.63 18.54
CA GLU A 369 -20.63 -7.45 17.52
C GLU A 369 -20.98 -5.96 17.26
N ASN A 370 -20.83 -5.11 18.28
CA ASN A 370 -21.08 -3.67 18.20
C ASN A 370 -19.81 -2.86 17.88
N THR A 371 -18.65 -3.50 17.81
CA THR A 371 -17.37 -2.88 17.48
C THR A 371 -16.63 -3.81 16.51
N PRO A 372 -17.11 -3.90 15.26
CA PRO A 372 -16.58 -4.85 14.29
C PRO A 372 -15.24 -4.41 13.69
N ALA A 373 -14.75 -3.22 14.03
CA ALA A 373 -13.52 -2.67 13.48
C ALA A 373 -12.81 -1.76 14.49
N VAL A 374 -11.49 -1.62 14.33
CA VAL A 374 -10.64 -0.77 15.16
C VAL A 374 -9.57 -0.10 14.30
N ILE A 375 -9.17 1.12 14.66
CA ILE A 375 -7.99 1.79 14.10
C ILE A 375 -6.81 1.54 15.04
N ILE A 376 -5.74 0.94 14.54
CA ILE A 376 -4.48 0.77 15.26
C ILE A 376 -3.61 1.98 14.92
N ASN A 377 -3.34 2.82 15.92
CA ASN A 377 -2.58 4.06 15.70
C ASN A 377 -1.26 3.77 14.99
N ASN A 378 -0.96 4.59 13.97
CA ASN A 378 0.25 4.49 13.14
C ASN A 378 0.48 3.15 12.42
N ASP A 379 -0.43 2.18 12.45
CA ASP A 379 -0.26 0.89 11.76
C ASP A 379 -1.34 0.64 10.70
N SER A 380 -2.58 0.37 11.09
CA SER A 380 -3.61 -0.10 10.16
C SER A 380 -5.02 0.06 10.72
N VAL A 381 -6.02 -0.14 9.87
CA VAL A 381 -7.40 -0.45 10.30
C VAL A 381 -7.61 -1.96 10.24
N LEU A 382 -8.21 -2.53 11.28
CA LEU A 382 -8.65 -3.92 11.36
C LEU A 382 -10.16 -3.98 11.28
N VAL A 383 -10.71 -4.79 10.37
CA VAL A 383 -12.15 -5.00 10.18
C VAL A 383 -12.46 -6.49 10.25
N THR A 384 -13.53 -6.85 10.96
CA THR A 384 -14.01 -8.23 11.12
C THR A 384 -15.40 -8.43 10.51
N GLY A 385 -15.77 -9.67 10.25
CA GLY A 385 -17.13 -10.04 9.85
C GLY A 385 -17.33 -11.55 9.64
N ASP A 386 -18.57 -11.93 9.33
CA ASP A 386 -18.96 -13.33 9.06
C ASP A 386 -18.67 -13.78 7.62
N LYS A 387 -18.64 -12.85 6.66
CA LYS A 387 -18.35 -13.17 5.26
C LYS A 387 -17.37 -12.17 4.70
N LEU A 388 -16.40 -12.67 3.93
CA LEU A 388 -15.30 -11.85 3.43
C LEU A 388 -15.79 -10.63 2.63
N LEU A 389 -16.82 -10.79 1.80
CA LEU A 389 -17.39 -9.67 1.05
C LEU A 389 -18.02 -8.61 1.97
N GLY A 390 -18.68 -9.03 3.05
CA GLY A 390 -19.25 -8.10 4.04
C GLY A 390 -18.18 -7.41 4.88
N THR A 391 -17.10 -8.11 5.24
CA THR A 391 -15.93 -7.50 5.89
C THR A 391 -15.27 -6.47 4.96
N PHE A 392 -15.17 -6.77 3.67
CA PHE A 392 -14.64 -5.85 2.67
C PHE A 392 -15.52 -4.62 2.47
N ASP A 393 -16.84 -4.80 2.36
CA ASP A 393 -17.80 -3.70 2.27
C ASP A 393 -17.71 -2.77 3.50
N ARG A 394 -17.51 -3.35 4.69
CA ARG A 394 -17.31 -2.57 5.92
C ARG A 394 -16.06 -1.69 5.86
N LEU A 395 -14.95 -2.20 5.30
CA LEU A 395 -13.75 -1.41 5.05
C LEU A 395 -14.01 -0.29 4.04
N GLU A 396 -14.73 -0.57 2.95
CA GLU A 396 -15.14 0.43 1.95
C GLU A 396 -15.95 1.56 2.60
N VAL A 397 -16.96 1.22 3.41
CA VAL A 397 -17.79 2.18 4.13
C VAL A 397 -16.96 3.02 5.11
N ALA A 398 -16.05 2.39 5.88
CA ALA A 398 -15.18 3.09 6.82
C ALA A 398 -14.28 4.12 6.11
N GLU A 399 -13.60 3.73 5.04
CA GLU A 399 -12.72 4.63 4.29
C GLU A 399 -13.50 5.74 3.60
N PHE A 400 -14.66 5.43 3.01
CA PHE A 400 -15.52 6.43 2.36
C PHE A 400 -16.03 7.48 3.36
N SER A 401 -16.36 7.04 4.58
CA SER A 401 -16.77 7.92 5.67
C SER A 401 -15.63 8.82 6.11
N ALA A 402 -14.46 8.24 6.39
CA ALA A 402 -13.26 8.98 6.77
C ALA A 402 -12.88 10.03 5.69
N LYS A 403 -12.97 9.66 4.41
CA LYS A 403 -12.73 10.58 3.29
C LYS A 403 -13.66 11.79 3.33
N SER A 404 -14.95 11.56 3.50
CA SER A 404 -15.95 12.63 3.56
C SER A 404 -15.69 13.59 4.72
N LEU A 405 -15.29 13.04 5.88
CA LEU A 405 -15.03 13.82 7.08
C LEU A 405 -13.72 14.61 7.02
N VAL A 406 -12.65 14.02 6.50
CA VAL A 406 -11.38 14.73 6.24
C VAL A 406 -11.61 15.88 5.27
N MET A 407 -12.35 15.65 4.19
CA MET A 407 -12.70 16.72 3.25
C MET A 407 -13.57 17.79 3.91
N GLY A 408 -14.56 17.38 4.70
CA GLY A 408 -15.45 18.27 5.45
C GLY A 408 -14.73 19.16 6.47
N ALA A 409 -13.65 18.69 7.09
CA ALA A 409 -12.87 19.45 8.07
C ALA A 409 -12.30 20.76 7.48
N SER A 410 -12.04 20.80 6.17
CA SER A 410 -11.60 22.02 5.47
C SER A 410 -12.70 23.08 5.32
N LEU A 411 -13.98 22.69 5.44
CA LEU A 411 -15.13 23.59 5.27
C LEU A 411 -15.62 24.16 6.60
N GLY A 412 -15.40 23.47 7.72
CA GLY A 412 -15.80 23.93 9.05
C GLY A 412 -15.99 22.80 10.05
N LYS A 413 -16.64 23.12 11.17
CA LYS A 413 -16.90 22.15 12.24
C LYS A 413 -17.95 21.13 11.80
N LEU A 414 -17.62 19.85 11.95
CA LEU A 414 -18.55 18.75 11.70
C LEU A 414 -19.73 18.77 12.69
N VAL A 415 -20.92 18.44 12.18
CA VAL A 415 -22.17 18.39 12.95
C VAL A 415 -22.72 16.96 12.87
N PRO A 416 -22.42 16.08 13.85
CA PRO A 416 -22.93 14.71 13.86
C PRO A 416 -24.43 14.67 14.18
N ILE A 417 -25.11 13.59 13.78
CA ILE A 417 -26.48 13.33 14.22
C ILE A 417 -26.49 13.09 15.74
N ASN A 418 -27.53 13.58 16.40
CA ASN A 418 -27.63 13.56 17.85
C ASN A 418 -28.10 12.18 18.39
N GLU A 419 -28.06 12.01 19.71
CA GLU A 419 -28.42 10.74 20.37
C GLU A 419 -29.86 10.30 20.10
N GLU A 420 -30.81 11.23 19.96
CA GLU A 420 -32.21 10.90 19.62
C GLU A 420 -32.31 10.33 18.20
N GLN A 421 -31.57 10.90 17.25
CA GLN A 421 -31.48 10.44 15.87
C GLN A 421 -30.78 9.07 15.78
N VAL A 422 -29.70 8.86 16.54
CA VAL A 422 -29.03 7.55 16.65
C VAL A 422 -29.98 6.50 17.22
N LYS A 423 -30.75 6.84 18.25
CA LYS A 423 -31.75 5.93 18.83
C LYS A 423 -32.82 5.53 17.81
N ALA A 424 -33.31 6.48 17.01
CA ALA A 424 -34.27 6.18 15.94
C ALA A 424 -33.68 5.26 14.85
N LEU A 425 -32.39 5.38 14.55
CA LEU A 425 -31.70 4.45 13.64
C LEU A 425 -31.58 3.05 14.25
N ARG A 426 -31.21 2.94 15.53
CA ARG A 426 -31.15 1.66 16.26
C ARG A 426 -32.48 0.93 16.19
N GLU A 427 -33.57 1.60 16.56
CA GLU A 427 -34.92 1.01 16.58
C GLU A 427 -35.39 0.53 15.20
N LYS A 428 -34.93 1.18 14.11
CA LYS A 428 -35.36 0.86 12.75
C LYS A 428 -34.53 -0.25 12.09
N PHE A 429 -33.23 -0.32 12.38
CA PHE A 429 -32.28 -1.14 11.60
C PHE A 429 -31.55 -2.22 12.40
N LEU A 430 -31.51 -2.13 13.73
CA LEU A 430 -30.74 -3.05 14.60
C LEU A 430 -31.61 -3.74 15.66
N ALA A 431 -32.92 -3.52 15.64
CA ALA A 431 -33.89 -4.10 16.58
C ALA A 431 -34.45 -5.45 16.12
#